data_AF-A0A7S4NY37-F1
#
_entry.id   AF-A0A7S4NY37-F1
#
_cell.length_a   1.000
_cell.length_b   1.000
_cell.length_c   1.000
_cell.angle_alpha   90.00
_cell.angle_beta   90.00
_cell.angle_gamma   90.00
#
_symmetry.space_group_name_H-M   'P 1'
#
loop_
_entity.id
_entity.type
_entity.pdbx_description
1 polymer ?
#
loop_
_entity_poly.entity_id
_entity_poly.type
_entity_poly.pdbx_seq_one_letter_code
_entity_poly.pdbx_strand_id
1 'polypeptide(L)'
;VILSSVPCYSIFHSVLNEVELRSSTQQLKPIEIFIDAVLTAPFPEPGESIRVDVCSWSKAGQIDEFKLQRPSGLDSIHDFVDFVVLLKLLDSRMIVQLFASLLVERRIVFVATQLADLTAVINAMMALLYPFTWQHIFVPVLPSSLLTFCCAPMPFVLGILRSYLGEA
;
A
#
# COMPACT_ATOMS: atom_id res chain seq x y z
N VAL A 1 6.79 1.53 9.58
CA VAL A 1 5.67 0.78 8.98
C VAL A 1 4.41 1.10 9.76
N ILE A 2 3.31 1.42 9.09
CA ILE A 2 2.00 1.64 9.72
C ILE A 2 1.12 0.43 9.40
N LEU A 3 0.45 -0.13 10.40
CA LEU A 3 -0.49 -1.24 10.24
C LEU A 3 -1.90 -0.69 10.50
N SER A 4 -2.80 -0.90 9.54
CA SER A 4 -4.19 -0.45 9.63
C SER A 4 -5.12 -1.43 8.92
N SER A 5 -6.36 -1.54 9.42
CA SER A 5 -7.44 -2.29 8.79
C SER A 5 -8.15 -1.49 7.69
N VAL A 6 -7.91 -0.19 7.60
CA VAL A 6 -8.56 0.70 6.61
C VAL A 6 -7.63 0.88 5.41
N PRO A 7 -8.09 0.66 4.16
CA PRO A 7 -7.26 0.81 2.96
C PRO A 7 -7.17 2.30 2.53
N CYS A 8 -6.50 3.13 3.33
CA CYS A 8 -6.25 4.55 3.02
C CYS A 8 -4.75 4.83 2.88
N TYR A 9 -4.17 4.31 1.81
CA TYR A 9 -2.73 4.37 1.55
C TYR A 9 -2.20 5.79 1.43
N SER A 10 -2.94 6.72 0.82
CA SER A 10 -2.51 8.13 0.68
C SER A 10 -2.33 8.83 2.03
N ILE A 11 -3.21 8.55 3.00
CA ILE A 11 -3.09 9.03 4.38
C ILE A 11 -1.83 8.48 5.02
N PHE A 12 -1.64 7.16 5.00
CA PHE A 12 -0.49 6.54 5.67
C PHE A 12 0.83 6.92 5.00
N HIS A 13 0.84 7.08 3.68
CA HIS A 13 2.01 7.54 2.94
C HIS A 13 2.37 8.99 3.34
N SER A 14 1.38 9.87 3.45
CA SER A 14 1.60 11.25 3.92
C SER A 14 2.16 11.28 5.34
N VAL A 15 1.63 10.45 6.25
CA VAL A 15 2.13 10.31 7.62
C VAL A 15 3.56 9.78 7.63
N LEU A 16 3.87 8.74 6.85
CA LEU A 16 5.21 8.16 6.77
C LEU A 16 6.24 9.16 6.23
N ASN A 17 5.89 9.94 5.20
CA ASN A 17 6.76 10.99 4.67
C ASN A 17 7.07 12.06 5.73
N GLU A 18 6.06 12.45 6.52
CA GLU A 18 6.24 13.44 7.58
C GLU A 18 7.11 12.89 8.73
N VAL A 19 6.94 11.61 9.08
CA VAL A 19 7.82 10.91 10.04
C VAL A 19 9.25 10.85 9.51
N GLU A 20 9.46 10.52 8.24
CA GLU A 20 10.78 10.48 7.60
C GLU A 20 11.45 11.85 7.61
N LEU A 21 10.71 12.91 7.25
CA LEU A 21 11.20 14.28 7.29
C LEU A 21 11.69 14.66 8.69
N ARG A 22 10.91 14.32 9.73
CA ARG A 22 11.27 14.58 11.14
C ARG A 22 12.40 13.70 11.65
N SER A 23 12.52 12.47 11.12
CA SER A 23 13.61 11.56 11.48
C SER A 23 14.99 12.06 11.06
N SER A 24 15.05 12.88 10.01
CA SER A 24 16.29 13.50 9.52
C SER A 24 16.97 14.40 10.56
N THR A 25 16.26 14.83 11.61
CA THR A 25 16.78 15.66 12.70
C THR A 25 17.42 14.84 13.84
N GLN A 26 17.41 13.50 13.79
CA GLN A 26 17.93 12.58 14.83
C GLN A 26 17.34 12.74 16.25
N GLN A 27 16.23 13.46 16.40
CA GLN A 27 15.53 13.61 17.67
C GLN A 27 14.24 12.77 17.66
N LEU A 28 14.02 11.97 18.71
CA LEU A 28 12.83 11.11 18.84
C LEU A 28 11.58 11.88 19.27
N LYS A 29 11.76 12.90 20.13
CA LYS A 29 10.67 13.65 20.75
C LYS A 29 9.70 14.31 19.74
N PRO A 30 10.15 14.93 18.63
CA PRO A 30 9.25 15.50 17.62
C PRO A 30 8.40 14.45 16.89
N ILE A 31 8.91 13.22 16.75
CA ILE A 31 8.16 12.12 16.13
C ILE A 31 7.10 11.61 17.09
N GLU A 32 7.45 11.42 18.38
CA GLU A 32 6.50 10.97 19.39
C GLU A 32 5.30 11.91 19.52
N ILE A 33 5.56 13.23 19.60
CA ILE A 33 4.50 14.26 19.67
C ILE A 33 3.62 14.23 18.41
N PHE A 34 4.23 14.04 17.23
CA PHE A 34 3.48 13.96 15.98
C PHE A 34 2.60 12.72 15.91
N ILE A 35 3.15 11.56 16.24
CA ILE A 35 2.42 10.29 16.23
C ILE A 35 1.29 10.33 17.25
N ASP A 36 1.52 10.88 18.45
CA ASP A 36 0.48 11.05 19.46
C ASP A 36 -0.65 11.97 18.96
N ALA A 37 -0.31 13.10 18.34
CA ALA A 37 -1.30 14.00 17.72
C ALA A 37 -2.10 13.32 16.61
N VAL A 38 -1.46 12.54 15.73
CA VAL A 38 -2.14 11.81 14.64
C VAL A 38 -3.03 10.69 15.18
N LEU A 39 -2.59 9.96 16.21
CA LEU A 39 -3.36 8.86 16.80
C LEU A 39 -4.52 9.34 17.68
N THR A 40 -4.42 10.54 18.26
CA THR A 40 -5.49 11.15 19.06
C THR A 40 -6.53 11.90 18.22
N ALA A 41 -6.17 12.32 17.00
CA ALA A 41 -7.10 12.94 16.07
C ALA A 41 -8.18 11.96 15.59
N PRO A 42 -9.42 12.43 15.36
CA PRO A 42 -10.48 11.59 14.80
C PRO A 42 -10.09 11.13 13.39
N PHE A 43 -10.32 9.86 13.06
CA PHE A 43 -10.04 9.39 11.71
C PHE A 43 -11.02 10.05 10.71
N PRO A 44 -10.55 10.61 9.57
CA PRO A 44 -11.43 11.30 8.62
C PRO A 44 -12.50 10.37 8.04
N GLU A 45 -13.72 10.88 7.91
CA GLU A 45 -14.78 10.19 7.17
C GLU A 45 -14.48 10.18 5.66
N PRO A 46 -15.05 9.24 4.89
CA PRO A 46 -14.80 9.17 3.44
C PRO A 46 -15.09 10.51 2.73
N GLY A 47 -14.08 11.10 2.09
CA GLY A 47 -14.19 12.38 1.39
C GLY A 47 -13.90 13.61 2.25
N GLU A 48 -13.75 13.43 3.56
CA GLU A 48 -13.45 14.49 4.49
C GLU A 48 -11.94 14.70 4.63
N SER A 49 -11.56 15.90 5.07
CA SER A 49 -10.22 16.18 5.53
C SER A 49 -10.21 16.72 6.95
N ILE A 50 -9.37 16.14 7.79
CA ILE A 50 -9.09 16.66 9.13
C ILE A 50 -7.77 17.44 9.13
N ARG A 51 -7.67 18.38 10.07
CA ARG A 51 -6.45 19.13 10.34
C ARG A 51 -5.95 18.69 11.71
N VAL A 52 -4.70 18.25 11.77
CA VAL A 52 -4.03 17.86 12.99
C VAL A 52 -3.05 18.97 13.35
N ASP A 53 -3.30 19.61 14.47
CA ASP A 53 -2.43 20.64 15.01
C ASP A 53 -1.24 19.97 15.70
N VAL A 54 -0.04 20.22 15.18
CA VAL A 54 1.20 19.62 15.69
C VAL A 54 2.07 20.74 16.25
N CYS A 55 2.47 20.63 17.52
CA CYS A 55 3.42 21.59 18.10
C CYS A 55 4.71 21.61 17.27
N SER A 56 5.07 22.78 16.72
CA SER A 56 6.28 22.94 15.93
C SER A 56 7.50 22.79 16.83
N TRP A 57 8.44 21.97 16.39
CA TRP A 57 9.70 21.74 17.07
C TRP A 57 10.78 22.73 16.63
N SER A 58 10.62 23.36 15.46
CA SER A 58 11.60 24.25 14.85
C SER A 58 11.56 25.68 15.40
N LYS A 59 10.38 26.14 15.83
CA LYS A 59 10.15 27.48 16.38
C LYS A 59 9.23 27.39 17.59
N ALA A 60 9.73 27.84 18.74
CA ALA A 60 8.98 27.79 20.00
C ALA A 60 7.65 28.55 19.86
N GLY A 61 6.54 27.84 20.09
CA GLY A 61 5.17 28.40 20.09
C GLY A 61 4.47 28.42 18.73
N GLN A 62 5.09 27.94 17.65
CA GLN A 62 4.41 27.74 16.37
C GLN A 62 3.67 26.40 16.37
N ILE A 63 2.48 26.36 15.78
CA ILE A 63 1.72 25.13 15.52
C ILE A 63 1.81 24.89 14.01
N ASP A 64 2.27 23.70 13.62
CA ASP A 64 2.29 23.25 12.23
C ASP A 64 1.02 22.45 11.96
N GLU A 65 0.28 22.84 10.92
CA GLU A 65 -0.97 22.19 10.53
C GLU A 65 -0.67 21.03 9.58
N PHE A 66 -1.06 19.82 9.98
CA PHE A 66 -0.94 18.63 9.15
C PHE A 66 -2.32 18.18 8.66
N LYS A 67 -2.53 18.20 7.34
CA LYS A 67 -3.82 17.84 6.73
C LYS A 67 -3.84 16.35 6.37
N LEU A 68 -4.84 15.64 6.87
CA LEU A 68 -5.17 14.29 6.43
C LEU A 68 -6.46 14.33 5.62
N GLN A 69 -6.46 13.71 4.44
CA GLN A 69 -7.62 13.66 3.56
C GLN A 69 -7.92 12.22 3.21
N ARG A 70 -9.16 11.79 3.46
CA ARG A 70 -9.62 10.46 3.06
C ARG A 70 -10.29 10.53 1.69
N PRO A 71 -9.87 9.71 0.72
CA PRO A 71 -10.58 9.59 -0.54
C PRO A 71 -12.04 9.12 -0.34
N SER A 72 -12.94 9.46 -1.26
CA SER A 72 -14.34 9.00 -1.24
C SER A 72 -14.70 8.24 -2.52
N GLY A 73 -15.73 7.40 -2.44
CA GLY A 73 -16.29 6.71 -3.60
C GLY A 73 -15.26 5.85 -4.35
N LEU A 74 -15.22 6.00 -5.68
CA LEU A 74 -14.35 5.23 -6.56
C LEU A 74 -12.85 5.54 -6.33
N ASP A 75 -12.54 6.75 -5.89
CA ASP A 75 -11.16 7.18 -5.61
C ASP A 75 -10.57 6.44 -4.40
N SER A 76 -11.42 5.96 -3.48
CA SER A 76 -10.96 5.14 -2.36
C SER A 76 -10.53 3.74 -2.79
N ILE A 77 -11.10 3.20 -3.86
CA ILE A 77 -10.79 1.85 -4.36
C ILE A 77 -9.47 1.87 -5.14
N HIS A 78 -9.21 2.99 -5.82
CA HIS A 78 -7.98 3.24 -6.56
C HIS A 78 -6.96 4.07 -5.78
N ASP A 79 -7.16 4.23 -4.47
CA ASP A 79 -6.25 5.00 -3.62
C ASP A 79 -4.86 4.34 -3.68
N PHE A 80 -3.88 5.11 -4.17
CA PHE A 80 -2.49 4.66 -4.32
C PHE A 80 -2.29 3.49 -5.30
N VAL A 81 -3.20 3.32 -6.27
CA VAL A 81 -3.02 2.37 -7.37
C VAL A 81 -2.29 3.04 -8.53
N ASP A 82 -1.13 2.50 -8.91
CA ASP A 82 -0.33 2.99 -10.04
C ASP A 82 -0.49 2.09 -11.28
N PHE A 83 -1.46 2.44 -12.14
CA PHE A 83 -1.65 1.78 -13.43
C PHE A 83 -0.53 2.08 -14.43
N VAL A 84 0.23 3.16 -14.24
CA VAL A 84 1.34 3.52 -15.13
C VAL A 84 2.46 2.49 -15.00
N VAL A 85 2.77 2.04 -13.78
CA VAL A 85 3.74 0.96 -13.54
C VAL A 85 3.28 -0.34 -14.20
N LEU A 86 2.00 -0.71 -14.05
CA LEU A 86 1.44 -1.89 -14.71
C LEU A 86 1.63 -1.85 -16.23
N LEU A 87 1.24 -0.75 -16.87
CA LEU A 87 1.30 -0.57 -18.33
C LEU A 87 2.74 -0.43 -18.85
N LYS A 88 3.69 0.00 -18.00
CA LYS A 88 5.12 0.06 -18.35
C LYS A 88 5.79 -1.31 -18.28
N LEU A 89 5.40 -2.14 -17.31
CA LEU A 89 6.07 -3.42 -17.05
C LEU A 89 5.48 -4.60 -17.80
N LEU A 90 4.18 -4.58 -18.13
CA LEU A 90 3.48 -5.67 -18.81
C LEU A 90 2.90 -5.21 -20.14
N ASP A 91 2.94 -6.11 -21.14
CA ASP A 91 2.27 -5.86 -22.42
C ASP A 91 0.75 -6.08 -22.30
N SER A 92 -0.01 -5.47 -23.21
CA SER A 92 -1.47 -5.51 -23.18
C SER A 92 -2.02 -6.94 -23.24
N ARG A 93 -1.35 -7.86 -23.95
CA ARG A 93 -1.75 -9.27 -24.01
C ARG A 93 -1.59 -9.97 -22.66
N MET A 94 -0.46 -9.79 -21.97
CA MET A 94 -0.27 -10.34 -20.64
C MET A 94 -1.29 -9.78 -19.65
N ILE A 95 -1.58 -8.48 -19.70
CA ILE A 95 -2.58 -7.86 -18.82
C ILE A 95 -3.96 -8.53 -19.02
N VAL A 96 -4.39 -8.71 -20.26
CA VAL A 96 -5.68 -9.38 -20.56
C VAL A 96 -5.68 -10.84 -20.10
N GLN A 97 -4.57 -11.56 -20.28
CA GLN A 97 -4.44 -12.95 -19.84
C GLN A 97 -4.47 -13.08 -18.31
N LEU A 98 -3.78 -12.19 -17.60
CA LEU A 98 -3.79 -12.14 -16.13
C LEU A 98 -5.17 -11.78 -15.63
N PHE A 99 -5.82 -10.78 -16.23
CA PHE A 99 -7.19 -10.40 -15.88
C PHE A 99 -8.16 -11.56 -16.07
N ALA A 100 -8.10 -12.26 -17.21
CA ALA A 100 -8.91 -13.46 -17.44
C ALA A 100 -8.59 -14.57 -16.42
N SER A 101 -7.33 -14.76 -16.06
CA SER A 101 -6.89 -15.74 -15.06
C SER A 101 -7.41 -15.42 -13.67
N LEU A 102 -7.52 -14.13 -13.31
CA LEU A 102 -8.15 -13.69 -12.06
C LEU A 102 -9.66 -13.94 -12.08
N LEU A 103 -10.35 -13.65 -13.18
CA LEU A 103 -11.79 -13.89 -13.29
C LEU A 103 -12.18 -15.37 -13.17
N VAL A 104 -11.30 -16.28 -13.58
CA VAL A 104 -11.49 -17.73 -13.42
C VAL A 104 -10.77 -18.30 -12.19
N GLU A 105 -10.40 -17.46 -11.24
CA GLU A 105 -9.83 -17.83 -9.95
C GLU A 105 -8.63 -18.80 -10.06
N ARG A 106 -7.66 -18.48 -10.94
CA ARG A 106 -6.44 -19.28 -11.07
C ARG A 106 -5.44 -19.00 -9.95
N ARG A 107 -4.48 -19.91 -9.79
CA ARG A 107 -3.30 -19.74 -8.94
C ARG A 107 -2.26 -18.90 -9.69
N ILE A 108 -2.01 -17.68 -9.22
CA ILE A 108 -1.15 -16.71 -9.89
C ILE A 108 -0.02 -16.30 -8.96
N VAL A 109 1.22 -16.36 -9.47
CA VAL A 109 2.42 -15.90 -8.78
C VAL A 109 3.04 -14.77 -9.59
N PHE A 110 3.18 -13.60 -8.98
CA PHE A 110 3.94 -12.48 -9.50
C PHE A 110 5.37 -12.55 -8.95
N VAL A 111 6.36 -12.36 -9.82
CA VAL A 111 7.77 -12.35 -9.43
C VAL A 111 8.44 -11.09 -9.95
N ALA A 112 9.07 -10.32 -9.07
CA ALA A 112 9.83 -9.14 -9.47
C ALA A 112 11.10 -8.98 -8.63
N THR A 113 12.04 -8.19 -9.13
CA THR A 113 13.28 -7.86 -8.41
C THR A 113 13.05 -6.74 -7.40
N GLN A 114 12.21 -5.76 -7.74
CA GLN A 114 11.90 -4.61 -6.89
C GLN A 114 10.55 -4.80 -6.20
N LEU A 115 10.51 -4.50 -4.90
CA LEU A 115 9.30 -4.59 -4.09
C LEU A 115 8.21 -3.62 -4.55
N ALA A 116 8.59 -2.39 -4.90
CA ALA A 116 7.66 -1.36 -5.35
C ALA A 116 6.95 -1.77 -6.65
N ASP A 117 7.69 -2.29 -7.63
CA ASP A 117 7.12 -2.80 -8.88
C ASP A 117 6.16 -3.97 -8.63
N LEU A 118 6.57 -4.91 -7.77
CA LEU A 118 5.77 -6.08 -7.42
C LEU A 118 4.41 -5.68 -6.85
N THR A 119 4.41 -4.85 -5.81
CA THR A 119 3.17 -4.46 -5.13
C THR A 119 2.32 -3.54 -5.99
N ALA A 120 2.93 -2.62 -6.75
CA ALA A 120 2.20 -1.74 -7.67
C ALA A 120 1.44 -2.54 -8.74
N VAL A 121 2.11 -3.50 -9.40
CA VAL A 121 1.49 -4.36 -10.42
C VAL A 121 0.36 -5.20 -9.82
N ILE A 122 0.59 -5.84 -8.67
CA ILE A 122 -0.42 -6.68 -8.02
C ILE A 122 -1.65 -5.85 -7.63
N ASN A 123 -1.45 -4.70 -6.99
CA ASN A 123 -2.56 -3.82 -6.58
C ASN A 123 -3.33 -3.28 -7.79
N ALA A 124 -2.64 -2.90 -8.86
CA ALA A 124 -3.29 -2.48 -10.11
C ALA A 124 -4.13 -3.60 -10.73
N MET A 125 -3.62 -4.84 -10.74
CA MET A 125 -4.39 -5.99 -11.23
C MET A 125 -5.61 -6.30 -10.35
N MET A 126 -5.52 -6.14 -9.02
CA MET A 126 -6.67 -6.28 -8.13
C MET A 126 -7.70 -5.18 -8.36
N ALA A 127 -7.26 -3.94 -8.56
CA ALA A 127 -8.14 -2.81 -8.86
C ALA A 127 -8.93 -2.99 -10.16
N LEU A 128 -8.32 -3.61 -11.18
CA LEU A 128 -9.01 -3.95 -12.44
C LEU A 128 -10.21 -4.89 -12.24
N LEU A 129 -10.27 -5.64 -11.14
CA LEU A 129 -11.39 -6.55 -10.87
C LEU A 129 -12.67 -5.83 -10.49
N TYR A 130 -12.63 -4.53 -10.14
CA TYR A 130 -13.83 -3.78 -9.78
C TYR A 130 -14.95 -3.99 -10.81
N PRO A 131 -16.20 -4.31 -10.38
CA PRO A 131 -16.70 -4.27 -9.00
C PRO A 131 -16.47 -5.56 -8.18
N PHE A 132 -15.79 -6.55 -8.73
CA PHE A 132 -15.44 -7.77 -8.02
C PHE A 132 -14.22 -7.56 -7.11
N THR A 133 -14.16 -8.34 -6.05
CA THR A 133 -13.01 -8.41 -5.14
C THR A 133 -12.50 -9.84 -5.11
N TRP A 134 -11.18 -10.01 -5.05
CA TRP A 134 -10.58 -11.34 -4.90
C TRP A 134 -10.95 -11.93 -3.54
N GLN A 135 -11.47 -13.17 -3.54
CA GLN A 135 -12.00 -13.81 -2.33
C GLN A 135 -11.04 -14.84 -1.71
N HIS A 136 -10.00 -15.23 -2.44
CA HIS A 136 -9.08 -16.29 -2.00
C HIS A 136 -7.81 -15.71 -1.39
N ILE A 137 -6.80 -16.57 -1.19
CA ILE A 137 -5.53 -16.17 -0.61
C ILE A 137 -4.90 -15.05 -1.43
N PHE A 138 -4.58 -13.95 -0.75
CA PHE A 138 -3.94 -12.78 -1.33
C PHE A 138 -2.76 -12.39 -0.43
N VAL A 139 -1.55 -12.58 -0.93
CA VAL A 139 -0.31 -12.20 -0.23
C VAL A 139 0.58 -11.46 -1.22
N PRO A 140 0.48 -10.12 -1.31
CA PRO A 140 1.19 -9.33 -2.32
C PRO A 140 2.71 -9.38 -2.17
N VAL A 141 3.21 -9.76 -0.99
CA VAL A 141 4.63 -10.00 -0.73
C VAL A 141 4.75 -11.18 0.22
N LEU A 142 5.12 -12.35 -0.31
CA LEU A 142 5.30 -13.59 0.41
C LEU A 142 6.74 -13.68 0.94
N PRO A 143 6.95 -13.76 2.26
CA PRO A 143 8.27 -14.00 2.85
C PRO A 143 8.89 -15.33 2.38
N SER A 144 10.22 -15.38 2.31
CA SER A 144 10.95 -16.58 1.87
C SER A 144 10.66 -17.84 2.71
N SER A 145 10.40 -17.68 4.01
CA SER A 145 10.04 -18.78 4.91
C SER A 145 8.69 -19.42 4.60
N LEU A 146 7.83 -18.75 3.82
CA LEU A 146 6.47 -19.19 3.49
C LEU A 146 6.32 -19.62 2.02
N LEU A 147 7.43 -19.85 1.29
CA LEU A 147 7.36 -20.27 -0.12
C LEU A 147 6.59 -21.57 -0.34
N THR A 148 6.50 -22.43 0.68
CA THR A 148 5.70 -23.67 0.66
C THR A 148 4.20 -23.42 0.40
N PHE A 149 3.70 -22.20 0.65
CA PHE A 149 2.32 -21.82 0.33
C PHE A 149 2.03 -21.81 -1.17
N CYS A 150 3.05 -21.75 -2.04
CA CYS A 150 2.86 -21.89 -3.49
C CYS A 150 2.30 -23.27 -3.88
N CYS A 151 2.44 -24.28 -3.01
CA CYS A 151 1.91 -25.62 -3.21
C CYS A 151 0.42 -25.75 -2.84
N ALA A 152 -0.22 -24.67 -2.39
CA ALA A 152 -1.64 -24.65 -2.06
C ALA A 152 -2.52 -25.13 -3.24
N PRO A 153 -3.51 -26.01 -2.99
CA PRO A 153 -4.42 -26.47 -4.04
C PRO A 153 -5.50 -25.42 -4.38
N MET A 154 -5.82 -24.52 -3.44
CA MET A 154 -6.79 -23.44 -3.61
C MET A 154 -6.25 -22.31 -4.49
N PRO A 155 -7.13 -21.52 -5.14
CA PRO A 155 -6.73 -20.29 -5.82
C PRO A 155 -5.95 -19.35 -4.91
N PHE A 156 -4.99 -18.63 -5.48
CA PHE A 156 -4.23 -17.63 -4.75
C PHE A 156 -3.65 -16.58 -5.70
N VAL A 157 -3.34 -15.43 -5.14
CA VAL A 157 -2.48 -14.40 -5.73
C VAL A 157 -1.33 -14.17 -4.76
N LEU A 158 -0.11 -14.49 -5.19
CA LEU A 158 1.10 -14.36 -4.40
C LEU A 158 2.11 -13.46 -5.12
N GLY A 159 2.79 -12.59 -4.40
CA GLY A 159 3.95 -11.86 -4.90
C GLY A 159 5.24 -12.36 -4.26
N ILE A 160 6.28 -12.65 -5.05
CA ILE A 160 7.55 -13.18 -4.56
C ILE A 160 8.69 -12.32 -5.09
N LEU A 161 9.60 -11.91 -4.21
CA LEU A 161 10.83 -11.26 -4.65
C LEU A 161 11.76 -12.28 -5.29
N ARG A 162 12.36 -11.93 -6.43
CA ARG A 162 13.28 -12.80 -7.17
C ARG A 162 14.43 -13.30 -6.30
N SER A 163 14.90 -12.49 -5.34
CA SER A 163 15.95 -12.86 -4.38
C SER A 163 15.57 -14.04 -3.47
N TYR A 164 14.29 -14.38 -3.35
CA TYR A 164 13.83 -15.50 -2.52
C TYR A 164 13.87 -16.85 -3.24
N LEU A 165 13.98 -16.86 -4.58
CA LEU A 165 13.82 -18.07 -5.39
C LEU A 165 15.09 -18.91 -5.56
N GLY A 166 16.23 -18.47 -5.03
CA GLY A 166 17.53 -19.10 -5.30
C GLY A 166 17.97 -18.94 -6.76
N GLU A 167 19.27 -19.01 -7.03
CA GLU A 167 19.75 -19.18 -8.41
C GLU A 167 19.53 -20.64 -8.81
N ALA A 168 18.70 -20.87 -9.82
CA ALA A 168 18.56 -22.16 -10.48
C ALA A 168 19.61 -22.31 -11.58
#